data_AF-A0A2E8QZN3-F1
#
_entry.id   AF-A0A2E8QZN3-F1
#
_cell.length_a   1.000
_cell.length_b   1.000
_cell.length_c   1.000
_cell.angle_alpha   90.00
_cell.angle_beta   90.00
_cell.angle_gamma   90.00
#
_symmetry.space_group_name_H-M   'P 1'
#
loop_
_entity.id
_entity.type
_entity.pdbx_description
1 polymer ?
#
loop_
_entity_poly.entity_id
_entity_poly.type
_entity_poly.pdbx_seq_one_letter_code
_entity_poly.pdbx_strand_id
1 'polypeptide(L)'
;MSDTREPEFEPVREGQAPAQTPAAEIVEGEAGAMPPEEIRPRARLLPMWILIAAVVVVGVAWALSDRYFGEPETAEADLPLVTAQEAPVKVRPEEPGGVDVPDRDKYVYKSLTEEEPDAEQLLPPPEEPMEV
;
A
#
# COMPACT_ATOMS: atom_id res chain seq x y z
N MET A 1 -82.31 -51.93 42.13
CA MET A 1 -81.99 -53.30 41.67
C MET A 1 -80.46 -53.37 41.68
N SER A 2 -79.81 -53.41 42.84
CA SER A 2 -79.66 -54.55 43.77
C SER A 2 -78.70 -55.60 43.22
N ASP A 3 -77.43 -55.51 43.59
CA ASP A 3 -76.57 -56.59 44.10
C ASP A 3 -75.17 -55.97 44.33
N THR A 4 -74.67 -55.75 45.55
CA THR A 4 -74.36 -56.66 46.66
C THR A 4 -73.33 -57.74 46.28
N ARG A 5 -72.04 -57.42 46.38
CA ARG A 5 -71.07 -58.32 47.04
C ARG A 5 -69.83 -57.55 47.49
N GLU A 6 -69.77 -57.36 48.80
CA GLU A 6 -68.56 -57.03 49.56
C GLU A 6 -67.54 -58.20 49.52
N PRO A 7 -66.26 -57.95 49.88
CA PRO A 7 -65.10 -58.73 49.45
C PRO A 7 -64.84 -59.98 50.31
N GLU A 8 -64.34 -61.05 49.68
CA GLU A 8 -63.82 -62.22 50.42
C GLU A 8 -62.39 -61.93 50.89
N PHE A 9 -62.27 -61.62 52.18
CA PHE A 9 -61.01 -61.57 52.91
C PHE A 9 -60.56 -63.00 53.27
N GLU A 10 -59.44 -63.45 52.71
CA GLU A 10 -58.65 -64.55 53.28
C GLU A 10 -57.68 -63.97 54.34
N PRO A 11 -57.58 -64.59 55.54
CA PRO A 11 -56.74 -64.08 56.61
C PRO A 11 -55.25 -64.27 56.31
N VAL A 12 -54.54 -63.18 56.54
CA VAL A 12 -53.09 -63.07 56.69
C VAL A 12 -52.54 -64.21 57.56
N ARG A 13 -51.66 -65.05 57.01
CA ARG A 13 -50.69 -65.78 57.84
C ARG A 13 -49.65 -64.76 58.31
N GLU A 14 -49.86 -64.30 59.53
CA GLU A 14 -48.82 -63.64 60.32
C GLU A 14 -47.65 -64.60 60.49
N GLY A 15 -46.48 -64.18 60.04
CA GLY A 15 -45.27 -64.95 60.19
C GLY A 15 -44.17 -64.40 59.31
N GLN A 16 -43.52 -63.34 59.82
CA GLN A 16 -42.18 -62.85 59.46
C GLN A 16 -42.13 -61.50 58.72
N ALA A 17 -42.12 -60.42 59.52
CA ALA A 17 -41.45 -59.16 59.17
C ALA A 17 -39.97 -59.21 59.64
N PRO A 18 -39.15 -58.15 59.44
CA PRO A 18 -38.30 -57.94 58.28
C PRO A 18 -36.80 -57.89 58.66
N ALA A 19 -35.90 -58.23 57.73
CA ALA A 19 -34.47 -57.95 57.87
C ALA A 19 -33.97 -57.38 56.54
N GLN A 20 -33.97 -56.05 56.42
CA GLN A 20 -32.77 -55.21 56.52
C GLN A 20 -31.71 -55.56 55.48
N THR A 21 -31.71 -54.78 54.40
CA THR A 21 -30.56 -54.54 53.52
C THR A 21 -29.37 -54.02 54.33
N PRO A 22 -28.16 -54.54 54.09
CA PRO A 22 -26.98 -53.70 54.06
C PRO A 22 -26.35 -53.69 52.67
N ALA A 23 -25.72 -52.56 52.42
CA ALA A 23 -25.06 -52.19 51.19
C ALA A 23 -23.76 -52.97 50.94
N ALA A 24 -23.35 -52.90 49.68
CA ALA A 24 -21.97 -52.93 49.19
C ALA A 24 -21.23 -54.28 49.24
N GLU A 25 -21.20 -54.96 48.09
CA GLU A 25 -19.98 -55.60 47.61
C GLU A 25 -19.85 -55.34 46.10
N ILE A 26 -18.90 -54.49 45.76
CA ILE A 26 -18.48 -54.19 44.39
C ILE A 26 -17.63 -55.38 43.94
N VAL A 27 -18.07 -56.08 42.91
CA VAL A 27 -17.24 -57.05 42.18
C VAL A 27 -16.97 -56.49 40.80
N GLU A 28 -15.85 -55.78 40.67
CA GLU A 28 -15.18 -55.56 39.39
C GLU A 28 -14.75 -56.92 38.83
N GLY A 29 -15.44 -57.35 37.78
CA GLY A 29 -15.15 -58.58 37.06
C GLY A 29 -15.01 -58.30 35.57
N GLU A 30 -13.78 -58.00 35.18
CA GLU A 30 -13.19 -58.21 33.86
C GLU A 30 -14.00 -57.71 32.65
N ALA A 31 -13.78 -56.44 32.30
CA ALA A 31 -13.97 -55.96 30.95
C ALA A 31 -13.08 -56.79 30.01
N GLY A 32 -13.68 -57.73 29.29
CA GLY A 32 -13.03 -58.50 28.24
C GLY A 32 -12.31 -57.55 27.29
N ALA A 33 -10.98 -57.61 27.34
CA ALA A 33 -10.08 -56.81 26.53
C ALA A 33 -10.28 -57.16 25.04
N MET A 34 -11.11 -56.38 24.36
CA MET A 34 -11.00 -56.21 22.91
C MET A 34 -9.65 -55.53 22.64
N PRO A 35 -8.83 -56.02 21.68
CA PRO A 35 -7.57 -55.39 21.35
C PRO A 35 -7.82 -53.94 20.90
N PRO A 36 -6.86 -53.02 21.10
CA PRO A 36 -7.03 -51.64 20.66
C PRO A 36 -7.33 -51.65 19.16
N GLU A 37 -8.50 -51.10 18.81
CA GLU A 37 -8.81 -50.76 17.44
C GLU A 37 -7.80 -49.69 17.02
N GLU A 38 -6.69 -50.12 16.41
CA GLU A 38 -5.75 -49.23 15.76
C GLU A 38 -6.49 -48.50 14.65
N ILE A 39 -6.98 -47.30 14.95
CA ILE A 39 -7.39 -46.36 13.90
C ILE A 39 -6.15 -46.06 13.08
N ARG A 40 -6.02 -46.79 11.97
CA ARG A 40 -5.01 -46.55 10.94
C ARG A 40 -4.97 -45.05 10.61
N PRO A 41 -3.78 -44.45 10.45
CA PRO A 41 -3.62 -43.01 10.40
C PRO A 41 -4.26 -42.45 9.12
N ARG A 42 -5.49 -41.95 9.27
CA ARG A 42 -6.21 -41.16 8.26
C ARG A 42 -5.50 -39.84 7.90
N ALA A 43 -4.38 -39.54 8.56
CA ALA A 43 -3.56 -38.35 8.34
C ALA A 43 -2.36 -38.55 7.40
N ARG A 44 -2.17 -39.71 6.75
CA ARG A 44 -1.05 -39.91 5.80
C ARG A 44 -1.05 -38.94 4.61
N LEU A 45 -2.22 -38.40 4.25
CA LEU A 45 -2.38 -37.42 3.19
C LEU A 45 -2.42 -35.98 3.70
N LEU A 46 -2.53 -35.77 5.02
CA LEU A 46 -2.53 -34.45 5.62
C LEU A 46 -1.26 -33.64 5.30
N PRO A 47 -0.03 -34.19 5.39
CA PRO A 47 1.17 -33.44 4.99
C PRO A 47 1.18 -33.12 3.49
N MET A 48 0.62 -34.01 2.64
CA MET A 48 0.49 -33.77 1.21
C MET A 48 -0.45 -32.58 0.93
N TRP A 49 -1.61 -32.54 1.57
CA TRP A 49 -2.56 -31.43 1.43
C TRP A 49 -2.00 -30.12 1.98
N ILE A 50 -1.23 -30.15 3.06
CA ILE A 50 -0.52 -28.98 3.58
C ILE A 50 0.50 -28.46 2.56
N LEU A 51 1.27 -29.35 1.92
CA LEU A 51 2.21 -28.95 0.88
C LEU A 51 1.50 -28.37 -0.34
N ILE A 52 0.39 -28.98 -0.78
CA ILE A 52 -0.41 -28.45 -1.89
C ILE A 52 -0.95 -27.06 -1.54
N ALA A 53 -1.50 -26.88 -0.33
CA ALA A 53 -2.01 -25.59 0.13
C ALA A 53 -0.88 -24.54 0.19
N ALA A 54 0.30 -24.91 0.67
CA ALA A 54 1.45 -24.01 0.70
C ALA A 54 1.87 -23.55 -0.70
N VAL A 55 1.92 -24.47 -1.67
CA VAL A 55 2.23 -24.13 -3.07
C VAL A 55 1.18 -23.20 -3.67
N VAL A 56 -0.11 -23.44 -3.40
CA VAL A 56 -1.21 -22.58 -3.86
C VAL A 56 -1.09 -21.18 -3.26
N VAL A 57 -0.83 -21.07 -1.95
CA VAL A 57 -0.67 -19.77 -1.28
C VAL A 57 0.50 -18.99 -1.85
N VAL A 58 1.66 -19.63 -2.05
CA VAL A 58 2.84 -19.00 -2.66
C VAL A 58 2.54 -18.58 -4.09
N GLY A 59 1.88 -19.43 -4.88
CA GLY A 59 1.50 -19.12 -6.27
C GLY A 59 0.55 -17.93 -6.36
N VAL A 60 -0.44 -17.85 -5.48
CA VAL A 60 -1.38 -16.70 -5.42
C VAL A 60 -0.66 -15.43 -4.96
N ALA A 61 0.21 -15.52 -3.94
CA ALA A 61 0.98 -14.37 -3.47
C ALA A 61 1.91 -13.82 -4.57
N TRP A 62 2.54 -14.70 -5.36
CA TRP A 62 3.35 -14.31 -6.51
C TRP A 62 2.53 -13.73 -7.66
N ALA A 63 1.41 -14.35 -8.03
CA ALA A 63 0.55 -13.84 -9.10
C ALA A 63 -0.05 -12.46 -8.80
N LEU A 64 -0.19 -12.13 -7.51
CA LEU A 64 -0.69 -10.84 -7.05
C LEU A 64 0.44 -9.87 -6.68
N SER A 65 1.72 -10.29 -6.69
CA SER A 65 2.82 -9.47 -6.15
C SER A 65 2.93 -8.14 -6.85
N ASP A 66 2.89 -8.12 -8.17
CA ASP A 66 3.05 -6.89 -8.97
C ASP A 66 1.89 -5.92 -8.74
N ARG A 67 0.70 -6.43 -8.38
CA ARG A 67 -0.48 -5.60 -8.15
C ARG A 67 -0.47 -4.91 -6.77
N TYR A 68 0.14 -5.53 -5.76
CA TYR A 68 0.14 -5.03 -4.38
C TYR A 68 1.48 -4.44 -3.94
N PHE A 69 2.57 -4.94 -4.51
CA PHE A 69 3.95 -4.57 -4.19
C PHE A 69 4.72 -4.06 -5.40
N GLY A 70 4.12 -4.04 -6.59
CA GLY A 70 4.68 -3.31 -7.71
C GLY A 70 4.89 -1.86 -7.27
N GLU A 71 6.09 -1.35 -7.52
CA GLU A 71 6.31 0.10 -7.43
C GLU A 71 5.21 0.76 -8.27
N PRO A 72 4.58 1.85 -7.78
CA PRO A 72 3.75 2.65 -8.67
C PRO A 72 4.63 2.89 -9.88
N GLU A 73 4.12 2.65 -11.10
CA GLU A 73 4.80 3.11 -12.30
C GLU A 73 5.00 4.61 -12.05
N THR A 74 6.19 4.98 -11.56
CA THR A 74 6.64 6.35 -11.49
C THR A 74 6.38 6.81 -12.90
N ALA A 75 5.65 7.91 -13.03
CA ALA A 75 5.20 8.46 -14.30
C ALA A 75 6.40 8.89 -15.18
N GLU A 76 7.22 7.92 -15.56
CA GLU A 76 8.08 7.86 -16.73
C GLU A 76 7.20 7.67 -17.97
N ALA A 77 5.89 7.44 -17.77
CA ALA A 77 4.85 7.74 -18.74
C ALA A 77 4.96 9.21 -19.17
N ASP A 78 5.74 9.43 -20.21
CA ASP A 78 5.84 10.66 -21.00
C ASP A 78 6.17 11.93 -20.21
N LEU A 79 7.29 11.94 -19.48
CA LEU A 79 7.90 13.22 -19.11
C LEU A 79 8.43 13.88 -20.38
N PRO A 80 7.87 15.02 -20.84
CA PRO A 80 8.34 15.67 -22.05
C PRO A 80 9.76 16.18 -21.83
N LEU A 81 10.70 15.73 -22.66
CA LEU A 81 12.06 16.24 -22.65
C LEU A 81 12.07 17.67 -23.21
N VAL A 82 12.29 18.65 -22.35
CA VAL A 82 12.47 20.06 -22.76
C VAL A 82 13.89 20.26 -23.26
N THR A 83 14.07 20.48 -24.55
CA THR A 83 15.37 20.79 -25.15
C THR A 83 15.63 22.28 -25.19
N ALA A 84 16.91 22.67 -25.11
CA ALA A 84 17.29 24.05 -25.33
C ALA A 84 16.99 24.47 -26.78
N GLN A 85 16.49 25.69 -26.92
CA GLN A 85 16.32 26.36 -28.20
C GLN A 85 17.69 26.79 -28.74
N GLU A 86 18.03 26.38 -29.97
CA GLU A 86 19.32 26.71 -30.63
C GLU A 86 19.42 28.18 -31.09
N ALA A 87 18.34 28.95 -30.93
CA ALA A 87 18.31 30.34 -31.34
C ALA A 87 19.30 31.19 -30.52
N PRO A 88 19.96 32.18 -31.14
CA PRO A 88 20.87 33.07 -30.45
C PRO A 88 20.15 33.83 -29.32
N VAL A 89 20.74 33.78 -28.11
CA VAL A 89 20.21 34.45 -26.90
C VAL A 89 20.11 35.97 -27.08
N LYS A 90 20.96 36.55 -27.93
CA LYS A 90 20.98 37.98 -28.23
C LYS A 90 21.34 38.20 -29.69
N VAL A 91 20.52 38.98 -30.38
CA VAL A 91 20.73 39.40 -31.77
C VAL A 91 20.77 40.92 -31.79
N ARG A 92 21.73 41.50 -32.53
CA ARG A 92 21.74 42.94 -32.77
C ARG A 92 20.54 43.28 -33.67
N PRO A 93 19.71 44.29 -33.32
CA PRO A 93 18.63 44.74 -34.20
C PRO A 93 19.16 45.17 -35.57
N GLU A 94 18.37 44.98 -36.62
CA GLU A 94 18.66 45.41 -37.99
C GLU A 94 18.92 46.93 -38.03
N GLU A 95 18.15 47.68 -37.24
CA GLU A 95 18.33 49.11 -37.01
C GLU A 95 18.73 49.33 -35.53
N PRO A 96 20.02 49.57 -35.23
CA PRO A 96 20.51 49.72 -33.86
C PRO A 96 20.04 51.01 -33.17
N GLY A 97 19.14 51.77 -33.80
CA GLY A 97 18.74 53.10 -33.37
C GLY A 97 19.87 54.14 -33.54
N GLY A 98 19.62 55.32 -33.01
CA GLY A 98 20.47 56.51 -33.18
C GLY A 98 19.65 57.68 -33.72
N VAL A 99 19.94 58.88 -33.24
CA VAL A 99 19.34 60.11 -33.77
C VAL A 99 20.24 60.62 -34.88
N ASP A 100 19.67 60.88 -36.06
CA ASP A 100 20.35 61.65 -37.10
C ASP A 100 20.40 63.11 -36.65
N VAL A 101 21.59 63.60 -36.33
CA VAL A 101 21.78 64.98 -35.85
C VAL A 101 22.03 65.86 -37.08
N PRO A 102 21.08 66.73 -37.46
CA PRO A 102 21.25 67.60 -38.62
C PRO A 102 22.36 68.62 -38.39
N ASP A 103 22.93 69.13 -39.49
CA ASP A 103 23.84 70.27 -39.49
C ASP A 103 25.16 70.09 -38.70
N ARG A 104 25.60 68.84 -38.52
CA ARG A 104 26.90 68.48 -37.89
C ARG A 104 28.12 69.07 -38.60
N ASP A 105 27.97 69.43 -39.86
CA ASP A 105 28.97 70.02 -40.75
C ASP A 105 28.89 71.55 -40.81
N LYS A 106 27.90 72.17 -40.15
CA LYS A 106 27.69 73.63 -40.18
C LYS A 106 28.22 74.30 -38.93
N TYR A 107 29.25 75.11 -39.11
CA TYR A 107 29.81 75.92 -38.05
C TYR A 107 29.15 77.30 -38.00
N VAL A 108 28.46 77.63 -36.91
CA VAL A 108 27.95 78.99 -36.66
C VAL A 108 29.11 79.97 -36.42
N TYR A 109 30.21 79.46 -35.85
CA TYR A 109 31.48 80.16 -35.74
C TYR A 109 32.59 79.22 -36.18
N LYS A 110 33.26 79.51 -37.31
CA LYS A 110 34.53 78.85 -37.62
C LYS A 110 35.54 79.29 -36.56
N SER A 111 36.15 78.33 -35.88
CA SER A 111 37.36 78.61 -35.09
C SER A 111 38.39 79.26 -36.01
N LEU A 112 39.10 80.26 -35.51
CA LEU A 112 40.22 80.89 -36.22
C LEU A 112 41.47 79.97 -36.25
N THR A 113 41.34 78.76 -35.70
CA THR A 113 42.36 77.72 -35.60
C THR A 113 42.02 76.59 -36.58
N GLU A 114 43.02 75.99 -37.22
CA GLU A 114 42.87 74.88 -38.18
C GLU A 114 42.49 73.53 -37.50
N GLU A 115 41.98 73.57 -36.27
CA GLU A 115 41.67 72.37 -35.48
C GLU A 115 40.20 72.01 -35.63
N GLU A 116 39.95 70.74 -35.98
CA GLU A 116 38.62 70.21 -36.19
C GLU A 116 37.91 70.09 -34.83
N PRO A 117 36.68 70.62 -34.66
CA PRO A 117 36.04 70.64 -33.36
C PRO A 117 35.64 69.22 -32.93
N ASP A 118 35.90 68.92 -31.66
CA ASP A 118 35.53 67.64 -31.05
C ASP A 118 34.02 67.38 -31.16
N ALA A 119 33.66 66.11 -31.34
CA ALA A 119 32.27 65.71 -31.34
C ALA A 119 31.64 65.94 -29.94
N GLU A 120 30.62 66.80 -29.88
CA GLU A 120 29.87 67.02 -28.64
C GLU A 120 29.28 65.70 -28.11
N GLN A 121 29.64 65.35 -26.87
CA GLN A 121 29.18 64.15 -26.20
C GLN A 121 27.96 64.48 -25.35
N LEU A 122 26.77 64.18 -25.87
CA LEU A 122 25.49 64.48 -25.19
C LEU A 122 25.16 63.52 -24.06
N LEU A 123 25.76 62.34 -24.06
CA LEU A 123 25.51 61.31 -23.06
C LEU A 123 26.61 61.34 -21.99
N PRO A 124 26.26 61.16 -20.70
CA PRO A 124 27.26 60.94 -19.68
C PRO A 124 28.12 59.71 -20.01
N PRO A 125 29.36 59.64 -19.49
CA PRO A 125 30.18 58.46 -19.65
C PRO A 125 29.47 57.23 -19.07
N PRO A 126 29.73 56.03 -19.63
CA PRO A 126 29.15 54.78 -19.11
C PRO A 126 29.43 54.61 -17.62
N GLU A 127 28.48 54.03 -16.89
CA GLU A 127 28.67 53.67 -15.50
C GLU A 127 29.78 52.62 -15.35
N GLU A 128 30.62 52.77 -14.33
CA GLU A 128 31.66 51.80 -13.99
C GLU A 128 31.04 50.63 -13.19
N PRO A 129 31.46 49.37 -13.44
CA PRO A 129 30.95 48.22 -12.72
C PRO A 129 31.35 48.28 -11.24
N MET A 130 30.40 48.03 -10.33
CA MET A 130 30.72 47.86 -8.91
C MET A 130 31.30 46.47 -8.66
N GLU A 131 32.43 46.41 -7.94
CA GLU A 131 32.93 45.15 -7.40
C GLU A 131 31.96 44.63 -6.33
N VAL A 132 31.64 43.33 -6.41
CA VAL A 132 30.78 42.61 -5.46
C VAL A 132 31.61 41.99 -4.36
#